data_AF-A0A058ZIJ8-F1
#
_entry.id   AF-A0A058ZIJ8-F1
#
_cell.length_a   1.000
_cell.length_b   1.000
_cell.length_c   1.000
_cell.angle_alpha   90.00
_cell.angle_beta   90.00
_cell.angle_gamma   90.00
#
_symmetry.space_group_name_H-M   'P 1'
#
loop_
_entity.id
_entity.type
_entity.pdbx_description
1 polymer ?
#
loop_
_entity_poly.entity_id
_entity_poly.type
_entity_poly.pdbx_seq_one_letter_code
_entity_poly.pdbx_strand_id
1 'polypeptide(L)'
;MTYSLFPSISFNAPLSGDVSQNIEPRVFSPDIAGDHVLEHRIHRNVASYGKQLGKIMEALEVLADKAGVELTEISEMIEKVEAEKESRRETLRREAEEALARLKESDAGAWKTVVTRQTKDEA
;
A
#
# COMPACT_ATOMS: atom_id res chain seq x y z
N MET A 1 -34.17 -25.69 -8.54
CA MET A 1 -33.34 -25.28 -9.68
C MET A 1 -33.41 -23.77 -9.75
N THR A 2 -32.37 -23.07 -9.29
CA THR A 2 -32.35 -21.59 -9.23
C THR A 2 -31.25 -21.12 -10.18
N TYR A 3 -31.64 -20.42 -11.25
CA TYR A 3 -30.74 -19.89 -12.25
C TYR A 3 -30.07 -18.61 -11.72
N SER A 4 -28.74 -18.52 -11.82
CA SER A 4 -27.97 -17.30 -11.58
C SER A 4 -28.10 -16.36 -12.78
N LEU A 5 -28.51 -15.11 -12.53
CA LEU A 5 -28.74 -14.05 -13.53
C LEU A 5 -27.56 -13.07 -13.67
N PHE A 6 -26.36 -13.46 -13.21
CA PHE A 6 -25.17 -12.63 -13.36
C PHE A 6 -24.21 -13.26 -14.38
N PRO A 7 -23.95 -12.62 -15.52
CA PRO A 7 -22.93 -13.11 -16.45
C PRO A 7 -21.56 -12.97 -15.79
N SER A 8 -20.86 -14.09 -15.59
CA SER A 8 -19.47 -14.12 -15.16
C SER A 8 -18.58 -13.60 -16.29
N ILE A 9 -18.17 -12.33 -16.22
CA ILE A 9 -17.18 -11.77 -17.13
C ILE A 9 -15.80 -12.25 -16.64
N SER A 10 -15.25 -13.27 -17.31
CA SER A 10 -13.88 -13.73 -17.05
C SER A 10 -12.90 -12.83 -17.83
N PHE A 11 -12.17 -11.96 -17.11
CA PHE A 11 -11.06 -11.18 -17.69
C PHE A 11 -9.74 -11.88 -17.34
N ASN A 12 -9.15 -12.59 -18.31
CA ASN A 12 -7.88 -13.29 -18.14
C ASN A 12 -6.74 -12.39 -18.61
N ALA A 13 -6.04 -11.72 -17.69
CA ALA A 13 -4.82 -10.98 -18.02
C ALA A 13 -3.69 -11.97 -18.38
N PRO A 14 -2.93 -11.74 -19.47
CA PRO A 14 -1.87 -12.65 -19.86
C PRO A 14 -0.76 -12.58 -18.80
N LEU A 15 -0.43 -13.73 -18.19
CA LEU A 15 0.43 -13.98 -16.99
C LEU A 15 -0.33 -14.29 -15.69
N SER A 16 -1.64 -14.04 -15.60
CA SER A 16 -2.46 -14.67 -14.55
C SER A 16 -2.76 -16.08 -15.03
N GLY A 17 -2.25 -17.11 -14.35
CA GLY A 17 -2.68 -18.49 -14.58
C GLY A 17 -4.20 -18.64 -14.44
N ASP A 18 -4.72 -19.87 -14.54
CA ASP A 18 -6.16 -20.16 -14.38
C ASP A 18 -6.63 -19.81 -12.96
N VAL A 19 -6.85 -18.52 -12.71
CA VAL A 19 -7.32 -17.96 -11.46
C VAL A 19 -8.82 -17.82 -11.63
N SER A 20 -9.55 -18.81 -11.13
CA SER A 20 -10.98 -18.67 -10.88
C SER A 20 -11.16 -17.60 -9.80
N GLN A 21 -11.22 -16.34 -10.20
CA GLN A 21 -11.59 -15.24 -9.31
C GLN A 21 -13.10 -15.32 -9.11
N ASN A 22 -13.52 -16.02 -8.06
CA ASN A 22 -14.91 -15.96 -7.62
C ASN A 22 -15.13 -14.58 -6.95
N ILE A 23 -15.51 -13.59 -7.76
CA ILE A 23 -15.90 -12.23 -7.36
C ILE A 23 -17.42 -12.22 -7.06
N GLU A 24 -17.91 -13.19 -6.30
CA GLU A 24 -19.25 -13.10 -5.73
C GLU A 24 -19.18 -12.27 -4.44
N PRO A 25 -20.05 -11.27 -4.24
CA PRO A 25 -20.22 -10.63 -2.95
C PRO A 25 -20.71 -11.67 -1.95
N ARG A 26 -19.78 -12.30 -1.23
CA ARG A 26 -20.03 -13.30 -0.18
C ARG A 26 -20.49 -12.60 1.11
N VAL A 27 -21.53 -11.78 1.02
CA VAL A 27 -22.04 -10.93 2.11
C VAL A 27 -22.62 -11.77 3.27
N PHE A 28 -22.96 -13.04 3.03
CA PHE A 28 -23.55 -13.96 4.01
C PHE A 28 -22.93 -15.35 3.98
N SER A 29 -21.66 -15.46 3.61
CA SER A 29 -20.95 -16.75 3.54
C SER A 29 -20.50 -17.19 4.95
N PRO A 30 -21.02 -18.29 5.52
CA PRO A 30 -20.63 -18.77 6.85
C PRO A 30 -19.18 -19.30 6.91
N ASP A 31 -18.55 -19.44 5.76
CA ASP A 31 -17.19 -19.93 5.51
C ASP A 31 -16.09 -18.87 5.66
N ILE A 32 -16.42 -17.58 5.63
CA ILE A 32 -15.49 -16.51 6.02
C ILE A 32 -15.76 -16.17 7.50
N ALA A 33 -15.32 -17.07 8.38
CA ALA A 33 -15.43 -16.92 9.84
C ALA A 33 -14.35 -15.99 10.41
N GLY A 34 -14.06 -14.87 9.74
CA GLY A 34 -13.06 -13.87 10.13
C GLY A 34 -13.71 -12.54 10.51
N ASP A 35 -13.15 -11.85 11.51
CA ASP A 35 -13.54 -10.47 11.81
C ASP A 35 -12.94 -9.53 10.75
N HIS A 36 -13.73 -9.12 9.77
CA HIS A 36 -13.32 -8.22 8.70
C HIS A 36 -12.74 -6.89 9.20
N VAL A 37 -13.23 -6.36 10.33
CA VAL A 37 -12.73 -5.11 10.90
C VAL A 37 -11.33 -5.32 11.45
N LEU A 38 -11.09 -6.47 12.10
CA LEU A 38 -9.77 -6.86 12.56
C LEU A 38 -8.82 -7.10 11.38
N GLU A 39 -9.24 -7.85 10.36
CA GLU A 39 -8.43 -8.13 9.16
C GLU A 39 -8.01 -6.83 8.45
N HIS A 40 -8.94 -5.89 8.28
CA HIS A 40 -8.64 -4.60 7.67
C HIS A 40 -7.61 -3.79 8.49
N ARG A 41 -7.72 -3.81 9.83
CA ARG A 41 -6.74 -3.15 10.71
C ARG A 41 -5.37 -3.80 10.64
N ILE A 42 -5.31 -5.13 10.65
CA ILE A 42 -4.04 -5.88 10.51
C ILE A 42 -3.39 -5.50 9.18
N HIS A 43 -4.17 -5.54 8.10
CA HIS A 43 -3.68 -5.21 6.77
C HIS A 43 -3.17 -3.76 6.66
N ARG A 44 -3.92 -2.79 7.18
CA ARG A 44 -3.57 -1.37 7.08
C ARG A 44 -2.41 -0.97 8.00
N ASN A 45 -2.41 -1.46 9.24
CA ASN A 45 -1.56 -0.91 10.29
C ASN A 45 -0.38 -1.82 10.67
N VAL A 46 -0.50 -3.14 10.48
CA VAL A 46 0.48 -4.10 10.97
C VAL A 46 1.33 -4.65 9.83
N ALA A 47 0.67 -5.19 8.81
CA ALA A 47 1.31 -5.97 7.75
C ALA A 47 0.64 -5.71 6.40
N SER A 48 0.81 -4.51 5.86
CA SER A 48 0.40 -4.21 4.48
C SER A 48 1.17 -5.09 3.50
N TYR A 49 0.62 -5.31 2.31
CA TYR A 49 1.27 -6.16 1.30
C TYR A 49 2.70 -5.70 1.01
N GLY A 50 2.94 -4.39 0.87
CA GLY A 50 4.29 -3.87 0.66
C GLY A 50 5.26 -4.18 1.81
N LYS A 51 4.79 -4.15 3.07
CA LYS A 51 5.62 -4.50 4.23
C LYS A 51 5.90 -6.00 4.30
N GLN A 52 4.92 -6.83 3.99
CA GLN A 52 5.09 -8.29 3.91
C GLN A 52 6.10 -8.66 2.81
N LEU A 53 5.91 -8.11 1.60
CA LEU A 53 6.80 -8.34 0.47
C LEU A 53 8.23 -7.84 0.77
N GLY A 54 8.38 -6.67 1.41
CA GLY A 54 9.69 -6.18 1.84
C GLY A 54 10.41 -7.17 2.76
N LYS A 55 9.70 -7.76 3.73
CA LYS A 55 10.28 -8.78 4.62
C LYS A 55 10.67 -10.08 3.90
N ILE A 56 9.90 -10.48 2.89
CA ILE A 56 10.22 -11.64 2.05
C ILE A 56 11.47 -11.35 1.20
N MET A 57 11.55 -10.16 0.60
CA MET A 57 12.72 -9.74 -0.19
C MET A 57 14.00 -9.68 0.65
N GLU A 58 13.94 -9.06 1.84
CA GLU A 58 15.06 -9.05 2.80
C GLU A 58 15.53 -10.48 3.14
N ALA A 59 14.59 -11.40 3.38
CA ALA A 59 14.93 -12.79 3.69
C ALA A 59 15.56 -13.52 2.50
N LEU A 60 15.07 -13.25 1.27
CA LEU A 60 15.62 -13.83 0.05
C LEU A 60 17.05 -13.35 -0.21
N GLU A 61 17.34 -12.07 -0.03
CA GLU A 61 18.71 -11.53 -0.16
C GLU A 61 19.68 -12.22 0.81
N VAL A 62 19.28 -12.38 2.08
CA VAL A 62 20.10 -13.07 3.10
C VAL A 62 20.33 -14.54 2.73
N LEU A 63 19.35 -15.21 2.14
CA LEU A 63 19.50 -16.60 1.70
C LEU A 63 20.38 -16.71 0.45
N ALA A 64 20.25 -15.77 -0.48
CA ALA A 64 21.01 -15.72 -1.72
C ALA A 64 22.50 -15.49 -1.45
N ASP A 65 22.83 -14.56 -0.55
CA ASP A 65 24.21 -14.32 -0.08
C ASP A 65 24.83 -15.60 0.49
N LYS A 66 24.10 -16.31 1.36
CA LYS A 66 24.55 -17.60 1.92
C LYS A 66 24.68 -18.72 0.87
N ALA A 67 23.85 -18.69 -0.17
CA ALA A 67 23.88 -19.65 -1.25
C ALA A 67 24.92 -19.31 -2.33
N GLY A 68 25.51 -18.11 -2.30
CA GLY A 68 26.39 -17.60 -3.35
C GLY A 68 25.66 -17.39 -4.68
N VAL A 69 24.36 -17.06 -4.63
CA VAL A 69 23.53 -16.82 -5.81
C VAL A 69 23.22 -15.33 -5.88
N GLU A 70 23.41 -14.73 -7.06
CA GLU A 70 23.05 -13.34 -7.31
C GLU A 70 21.56 -13.23 -7.65
N LEU A 71 20.86 -12.28 -7.03
CA LEU A 71 19.44 -11.98 -7.29
C LEU A 71 19.28 -10.63 -8.00
N THR A 72 20.01 -10.41 -9.09
CA THR A 72 20.12 -9.10 -9.77
C THR A 72 18.77 -8.45 -10.07
N GLU A 73 17.80 -9.19 -10.61
CA GLU A 73 16.47 -8.65 -10.92
C GLU A 73 15.70 -8.20 -9.66
N ILE A 74 15.87 -8.91 -8.55
CA ILE A 74 15.22 -8.59 -7.27
C ILE A 74 15.88 -7.35 -6.67
N SER A 75 17.21 -7.28 -6.66
CA SER A 75 17.94 -6.10 -6.16
C SER A 75 17.59 -4.85 -6.96
N GLU A 76 17.57 -4.93 -8.30
CA GLU A 76 17.13 -3.81 -9.15
C GLU A 76 15.67 -3.39 -8.87
N MET A 77 14.79 -4.35 -8.60
CA MET A 77 13.39 -4.07 -8.28
C MET A 77 13.27 -3.34 -6.93
N ILE A 78 14.02 -3.76 -5.91
CA ILE A 78 14.07 -3.13 -4.60
C ILE A 78 14.55 -1.67 -4.74
N GLU A 79 15.62 -1.44 -5.49
CA GLU A 79 16.15 -0.10 -5.74
C GLU A 79 15.11 0.81 -6.40
N LYS A 80 14.41 0.33 -7.44
CA LYS A 80 13.34 1.09 -8.11
C LYS A 80 12.20 1.43 -7.16
N VAL A 81 11.80 0.49 -6.30
CA VAL A 81 10.75 0.72 -5.30
C VAL A 81 11.16 1.79 -4.29
N GLU A 82 12.39 1.76 -3.80
CA GLU A 82 12.88 2.78 -2.87
C GLU A 82 13.03 4.15 -3.52
N ALA A 83 13.46 4.21 -4.79
CA ALA A 83 13.49 5.45 -5.56
C ALA A 83 12.09 6.08 -5.72
N GLU A 84 11.08 5.28 -6.04
CA GLU A 84 9.68 5.75 -6.14
C GLU A 84 9.13 6.23 -4.79
N LYS A 85 9.45 5.53 -3.69
CA LYS A 85 9.07 5.97 -2.33
C LYS A 85 9.69 7.31 -1.99
N GLU A 86 10.96 7.53 -2.31
CA GLU A 86 11.64 8.80 -2.06
C GLU A 86 11.06 9.93 -2.92
N SER A 87 10.90 9.70 -4.22
CA SER A 87 10.24 10.65 -5.14
C SER A 87 8.86 11.08 -4.63
N ARG A 88 8.07 10.13 -4.11
CA ARG A 88 6.76 10.45 -3.53
C ARG A 88 6.87 11.25 -2.24
N ARG A 89 7.83 10.95 -1.35
CA ARG A 89 8.07 11.74 -0.14
C ARG A 89 8.44 13.18 -0.48
N GLU A 90 9.32 13.37 -1.46
CA GLU A 90 9.74 14.71 -1.88
C GLU A 90 8.59 15.49 -2.52
N THR A 91 7.80 14.83 -3.38
CA THR A 91 6.60 15.43 -3.98
C THR A 91 5.60 15.87 -2.91
N LEU A 92 5.32 15.00 -1.93
CA LEU A 92 4.42 15.31 -0.83
C LEU A 92 4.92 16.50 0.01
N ARG A 93 6.24 16.56 0.29
CA ARG A 93 6.86 17.69 0.98
C ARG A 93 6.64 18.99 0.21
N ARG A 94 6.95 19.00 -1.09
CA ARG A 94 6.78 20.18 -1.95
C ARG A 94 5.32 20.63 -2.00
N GLU A 95 4.38 19.70 -2.17
CA GLU A 95 2.94 19.98 -2.17
C GLU A 95 2.49 20.61 -0.84
N ALA A 96 3.01 20.12 0.28
CA ALA A 96 2.73 20.68 1.61
C ALA A 96 3.31 22.09 1.78
N GLU A 97 4.54 22.32 1.33
CA GLU A 97 5.19 23.64 1.36
C GLU A 97 4.41 24.67 0.52
N GLU A 98 4.03 24.30 -0.70
CA GLU A 98 3.21 25.15 -1.59
C GLU A 98 1.81 25.42 -1.00
N ALA A 99 1.19 24.42 -0.36
CA ALA A 99 -0.09 24.60 0.32
C ALA A 99 0.02 25.55 1.51
N LEU A 100 1.08 25.43 2.32
CA LEU A 100 1.35 26.32 3.45
C LEU A 100 1.67 27.75 3.00
N ALA A 101 2.43 27.91 1.91
CA ALA A 101 2.71 29.23 1.33
C ALA A 101 1.42 29.92 0.87
N ARG A 102 0.55 29.21 0.15
CA ARG A 102 -0.76 29.73 -0.27
C ARG A 102 -1.66 30.08 0.91
N LEU A 103 -1.66 29.26 1.96
CA LEU A 103 -2.43 29.55 3.17
C LEU A 103 -1.92 30.80 3.88
N LYS A 104 -0.59 31.00 3.94
CA LYS A 104 0.01 32.19 4.55
C LYS A 104 -0.38 33.48 3.81
N GLU A 105 -0.45 33.42 2.48
CA GLU A 105 -0.83 34.55 1.63
C GLU A 105 -2.31 34.90 1.76
N SER A 106 -3.21 33.90 1.78
CA SER A 106 -4.65 34.12 1.84
C SER A 106 -5.21 34.34 3.24
N ASP A 107 -4.66 33.66 4.26
CA ASP A 107 -5.08 33.73 5.65
C ASP A 107 -3.91 33.42 6.61
N ALA A 108 -3.19 34.49 6.98
CA ALA A 108 -2.08 34.40 7.92
C ALA A 108 -2.48 33.91 9.32
N GLY A 109 -3.74 34.05 9.73
CA GLY A 109 -4.25 33.58 11.02
C GLY A 109 -4.44 32.06 11.04
N ALA A 110 -5.06 31.52 9.99
CA ALA A 110 -5.19 30.08 9.78
C ALA A 110 -3.81 29.42 9.64
N TRP A 111 -2.89 30.02 8.89
CA TRP A 111 -1.52 29.52 8.78
C TRP A 111 -0.81 29.39 10.14
N LYS A 112 -0.87 30.43 10.99
CA LYS A 112 -0.30 30.38 12.35
C LYS A 112 -0.88 29.25 13.17
N THR A 113 -2.19 29.02 13.06
CA THR A 113 -2.88 27.94 13.79
C THR A 113 -2.36 26.56 13.37
N VAL A 114 -2.19 26.33 12.07
CA VAL A 114 -1.68 25.05 11.54
C VAL A 114 -0.26 24.76 12.01
N VAL A 115 0.65 25.72 11.89
CA VAL A 115 2.06 25.54 12.27
C VAL A 115 2.24 25.41 13.80
N THR A 116 1.47 26.18 14.57
CA THR A 116 1.53 26.11 16.05
C THR A 116 0.97 24.79 16.58
N ARG A 117 -0.06 24.24 15.93
CA ARG A 117 -0.60 22.93 16.31
C ARG A 117 0.42 21.82 16.09
N GLN A 118 1.16 21.84 14.98
CA GLN A 118 2.20 20.84 14.69
C GLN A 118 3.34 20.86 15.73
N THR A 119 3.82 22.04 16.13
CA THR A 119 4.88 22.16 17.15
C THR A 119 4.48 21.69 18.55
N LYS A 120 3.18 21.65 18.86
CA LYS A 120 2.67 21.19 20.15
C LYS A 120 2.51 19.67 20.23
N ASP A 121 2.27 19.01 19.10
CA ASP A 121 2.12 17.54 19.04
C ASP A 121 3.49 16.82 19.05
N GLU A 122 4.61 17.54 18.92
CA GLU A 122 5.99 17.03 18.97
C GLU A 122 6.72 17.28 20.31
N ALA A 123 6.08 17.92 21.29
CA ALA A 123 6.63 18.26 22.61
C ALA A 123 5.95 17.49 23.74
#